data_AF-A0A9W7LHI7-F1
#
_entry.id   AF-A0A9W7LHI7-F1
#
_cell.length_a   1.000
_cell.length_b   1.000
_cell.length_c   1.000
_cell.angle_alpha   90.00
_cell.angle_beta   90.00
_cell.angle_gamma   90.00
#
_symmetry.space_group_name_H-M   'P 1'
#
loop_
_entity.id
_entity.type
_entity.pdbx_description
1 polymer ?
#
loop_
_entity_poly.entity_id
_entity_poly.type
_entity_poly.pdbx_seq_one_letter_code
_entity_poly.pdbx_strand_id
1 'polypeptide(L)' 'MWQLLELHSRLCNEPDSCKVPLCRLFKEKLQQQCKKDETKWKLLVSKVIAAKNAVGPSSSRRSGLL' A
#
# COMPACT_ATOMS: atom_id res chain seq x y z
N MET A 1 -7.10 -6.23 11.60
CA MET A 1 -6.99 -6.67 10.18
C MET A 1 -7.06 -5.56 9.13
N TRP A 2 -7.49 -4.34 9.43
CA TRP A 2 -7.66 -3.27 8.42
C TRP A 2 -6.36 -2.54 8.06
N GLN A 3 -5.36 -2.58 8.94
CA GLN A 3 -4.07 -1.90 8.77
C GLN A 3 -3.28 -2.38 7.54
N LEU A 4 -3.41 -3.66 7.16
CA LEU A 4 -2.74 -4.20 5.97
C LEU A 4 -3.35 -3.63 4.68
N LEU A 5 -4.69 -3.53 4.63
CA LEU A 5 -5.40 -2.94 3.50
C LEU A 5 -5.12 -1.43 3.40
N GLU A 6 -5.05 -0.74 4.54
CA GLU A 6 -4.67 0.66 4.60
C GLU A 6 -3.24 0.88 4.06
N LEU A 7 -2.29 0.04 4.49
CA LEU A 7 -0.91 0.08 4.01
C LEU A 7 -0.83 -0.22 2.51
N HIS A 8 -1.54 -1.25 2.04
CA HIS A 8 -1.60 -1.58 0.61
C HIS A 8 -2.12 -0.40 -0.20
N SER A 9 -3.24 0.21 0.22
CA SER A 9 -3.87 1.32 -0.50
C SER A 9 -2.96 2.55 -0.58
N ARG A 10 -2.16 2.81 0.46
CA ARG A 10 -1.12 3.86 0.45
C ARG A 10 -0.02 3.59 -0.57
N LEU A 11 0.39 2.33 -0.73
CA LEU A 11 1.46 1.89 -1.63
C LEU A 11 0.99 1.64 -3.08
N CYS A 12 -0.31 1.40 -3.28
CA CYS A 12 -0.88 1.06 -4.57
C CYS A 12 -0.96 2.31 -5.47
N ASN A 13 -0.29 2.30 -6.62
CA ASN A 13 -0.31 3.43 -7.56
C ASN A 13 -1.53 3.40 -8.48
N GLU A 14 -2.07 2.21 -8.77
CA GLU A 14 -3.15 1.99 -9.73
C GLU A 14 -4.38 1.40 -9.03
N PRO A 15 -5.15 2.20 -8.25
CA PRO A 15 -6.27 1.70 -7.47
C PRO A 15 -7.43 1.16 -8.33
N ASP A 16 -7.61 1.64 -9.56
CA ASP A 16 -8.70 1.23 -10.46
C ASP A 16 -8.48 -0.14 -11.12
N SER A 17 -7.22 -0.56 -11.29
CA SER A 17 -6.88 -1.90 -11.78
C SER A 17 -6.48 -2.87 -10.66
N CYS A 18 -6.50 -2.41 -9.40
CA CYS A 18 -6.07 -3.19 -8.27
C CYS A 18 -7.06 -4.31 -7.93
N LYS A 19 -6.55 -5.54 -7.82
CA LYS A 19 -7.33 -6.73 -7.44
C LYS A 19 -7.57 -6.86 -5.94
N VAL A 20 -6.93 -6.03 -5.11
CA VAL A 20 -7.12 -6.08 -3.65
C VAL A 20 -8.47 -5.45 -3.31
N PRO A 21 -9.40 -6.21 -2.70
CA PRO A 21 -10.70 -5.68 -2.34
C PRO A 21 -10.52 -4.49 -1.38
N LEU A 22 -11.40 -3.50 -1.53
CA LEU A 22 -11.42 -2.27 -0.73
C LEU A 22 -10.23 -1.31 -0.96
N CYS A 23 -9.25 -1.64 -1.82
CA CYS A 23 -8.10 -0.78 -2.07
C CYS A 23 -8.51 0.66 -2.43
N ARG A 24 -9.45 0.79 -3.38
CA ARG A 24 -9.97 2.09 -3.82
C ARG A 24 -10.71 2.83 -2.69
N LEU A 25 -11.60 2.14 -1.98
CA LEU A 25 -12.35 2.73 -0.85
C LEU A 25 -11.42 3.30 0.22
N PHE A 26 -10.36 2.56 0.57
CA PHE A 26 -9.36 3.07 1.49
C PHE A 26 -8.56 4.21 0.89
N LYS A 27 -8.13 4.15 -0.37
CA LYS A 27 -7.41 5.24 -1.04
C LYS A 27 -8.17 6.56 -0.90
N GLU A 28 -9.45 6.56 -1.21
CA GLU A 28 -10.35 7.73 -1.12
C GLU A 28 -10.53 8.19 0.33
N LYS A 29 -10.83 7.26 1.26
CA LYS A 29 -10.96 7.58 2.69
C LYS A 29 -9.69 8.19 3.28
N LEU A 30 -8.52 7.76 2.82
CA LEU A 30 -7.23 8.23 3.31
C LEU A 30 -6.84 9.60 2.77
N GLN A 31 -7.30 9.98 1.58
CA GLN A 31 -7.14 11.35 1.07
C GLN A 31 -7.91 12.37 1.91
N GLN A 32 -8.97 11.94 2.59
CA GLN A 32 -9.80 12.77 3.46
C GLN A 32 -9.29 12.84 4.92
N GLN A 33 -8.22 12.12 5.27
CA GLN A 33 -7.66 12.11 6.63
C GLN A 33 -6.92 13.40 6.98
N CYS A 34 -6.77 13.68 8.28
CA CYS A 34 -6.14 14.89 8.77
C CYS A 34 -4.62 14.92 8.48
N LYS A 35 -4.05 16.12 8.25
CA LYS A 35 -2.64 16.33 7.87
C LYS A 35 -1.62 15.67 8.82
N LYS A 36 -1.95 15.53 10.10
CA LYS A 36 -1.11 14.88 11.12
C LYS A 36 -0.96 13.37 10.88
N ASP A 37 -2.01 12.71 10.42
CA ASP A 37 -1.93 11.29 10.10
C ASP A 37 -1.19 11.07 8.78
N GLU A 38 -1.32 12.00 7.83
CA GLU A 38 -0.59 11.93 6.56
C GLU A 38 0.93 11.90 6.73
N THR A 39 1.49 12.72 7.63
CA THR A 39 2.95 12.74 7.91
C THR A 39 3.41 11.45 8.57
N LYS A 40 2.67 10.94 9.56
CA LYS A 40 2.95 9.63 10.18
C LYS A 40 2.94 8.52 9.13
N TRP A 41 1.97 8.55 8.22
CA TRP A 41 1.84 7.55 7.17
C TRP A 41 2.89 7.63 6.09
N LYS A 42 3.31 8.83 5.68
CA LYS A 42 4.46 9.04 4.80
C LYS A 42 5.73 8.40 5.39
N LEU A 43 5.99 8.60 6.68
CA LEU A 43 7.12 7.97 7.36
C LEU A 43 7.03 6.44 7.38
N LEU A 44 5.85 5.89 7.67
CA LEU A 44 5.62 4.44 7.68
C LEU A 44 5.84 3.83 6.30
N VAL A 45 5.28 4.44 5.24
CA VAL A 45 5.45 4.00 3.86
C VAL A 45 6.92 4.00 3.46
N SER A 46 7.66 5.06 3.77
CA SER A 46 9.11 5.12 3.49
C SER A 46 9.88 4.01 4.18
N LYS A 47 9.57 3.70 5.46
CA LYS A 47 10.19 2.59 6.19
C LYS A 47 9.87 1.24 5.58
N VAL A 48 8.62 1.02 5.16
CA VAL A 48 8.20 -0.23 4.51
C VAL A 48 8.91 -0.43 3.17
N ILE A 49 9.04 0.64 2.37
CA ILE A 49 9.78 0.59 1.11
C ILE A 49 11.27 0.30 1.36
N ALA A 50 11.89 0.98 2.33
CA ALA A 50 13.29 0.75 2.70
C ALA A 50 13.52 -0.70 3.15
N ALA A 51 12.65 -1.24 4.01
CA ALA A 51 12.71 -2.65 4.43
C ALA A 51 12.50 -3.62 3.27
N LYS A 52 11.53 -3.34 2.38
CA LYS A 52 11.30 -4.15 1.17
C LYS A 52 12.54 -4.21 0.29
N ASN A 53 13.23 -3.08 0.12
CA ASN A 53 14.44 -3.01 -0.69
C ASN A 53 15.63 -3.70 0.00
N ALA A 54 15.72 -3.63 1.32
CA ALA A 54 16.78 -4.28 2.10
C ALA A 54 16.67 -5.80 2.14
N VAL A 55 15.45 -6.35 2.13
CA VAL A 55 15.19 -7.80 2.14
C VAL A 55 15.36 -8.43 0.74
N GLY A 56 15.68 -7.62 -0.27
CA GLY A 56 15.73 -8.04 -1.68
C GLY A 56 14.34 -8.23 -2.27
N PRO A 57 14.21 -8.41 -3.60
CA PRO A 57 12.91 -8.69 -4.20
C PRO A 57 12.39 -9.99 -3.58
N SER A 58 11.33 -9.88 -2.78
CA SER A 58 10.54 -11.06 -2.43
C SER A 58 10.10 -11.64 -3.77
N SER A 59 10.66 -12.80 -4.13
CA SER A 59 10.23 -13.57 -5.30
C SER A 59 8.80 -14.03 -5.03
N SER A 60 7.84 -13.12 -5.20
CA SER A 60 6.47 -13.47 -5.45
C SER A 60 6.52 -14.18 -6.80
N ARG A 61 6.57 -15.51 -6.75
CA ARG A 61 6.40 -16.38 -7.91
C ARG A 61 5.24 -15.82 -8.71
N ARG A 62 5.53 -15.25 -9.89
CA ARG A 62 4.52 -14.93 -10.90
C ARG A 62 3.78 -16.23 -11.18
N SER A 63 2.65 -16.42 -10.52
CA SER A 63 1.66 -17.39 -10.91
C SER A 63 0.71 -16.62 -11.82
N GLY A 64 0.79 -16.90 -13.11
CA GLY A 64 0.00 -16.21 -14.12
C GLY A 64 0.56 -16.41 -15.52
N LEU A 65 0.55 -17.67 -15.94
CA LEU A 65 0.54 -18.08 -17.34
C LEU A 65 -0.65 -17.40 -18.04
N LEU A 66 -0.41 -16.79 -19.20
CA LEU A 66 -1.25 -16.75 -20.42
C LEU A 66 -0.58 -15.80 -21.42
#